data_AF-A0A8T6HIE3-F1
#
_entry.id   AF-A0A8T6HIE3-F1
#
_cell.length_a   1.000
_cell.length_b   1.000
_cell.length_c   1.000
_cell.angle_alpha   90.00
_cell.angle_beta   90.00
_cell.angle_gamma   90.00
#
_symmetry.space_group_name_H-M   'P 1'
#
loop_
_entity.id
_entity.type
_entity.pdbx_description
1 polymer ?
#
loop_
_entity_poly.entity_id
_entity_poly.type
_entity_poly.pdbx_seq_one_letter_code
_entity_poly.pdbx_strand_id
1 'polypeptide(L)'
;MNINFSNIRTHNGSQNAGFEELICQLAHLQKPENALRFIRKEGAGGDAGVECYWILKDGSEICWQAKYFSDGMNPDRWRQLDESFNTALEKHPNLTKYVVCLPLDKSDSRRKGQGEKQVVSVQDKWNEHINRWQDKAQKQGRSVEFEYWGKHEITFFGLDPFRWVPYQ
;
A
#
# COMPACT_ATOMS: atom_id res chain seq x y z
N MET A 1 -17.48 -1.77 -12.86
CA MET A 1 -16.85 -3.09 -13.03
C MET A 1 -16.45 -3.60 -11.66
N ASN A 2 -16.65 -4.88 -11.34
CA ASN A 2 -16.32 -5.46 -10.03
C ASN A 2 -15.05 -6.31 -10.20
N ILE A 3 -13.90 -5.86 -9.68
CA ILE A 3 -12.69 -6.70 -9.65
C ILE A 3 -12.88 -7.74 -8.54
N ASN A 4 -12.95 -9.01 -8.93
CA ASN A 4 -12.91 -10.11 -7.99
C ASN A 4 -11.45 -10.50 -7.74
N PHE A 5 -10.88 -10.02 -6.64
CA PHE A 5 -9.49 -10.32 -6.27
C PHE A 5 -9.23 -11.80 -6.01
N SER A 6 -10.26 -12.63 -5.74
CA SER A 6 -10.10 -14.09 -5.64
C SER A 6 -9.74 -14.74 -6.98
N ASN A 7 -10.06 -14.06 -8.10
CA ASN A 7 -9.72 -14.50 -9.45
C ASN A 7 -8.54 -13.72 -10.04
N ILE A 8 -7.71 -13.08 -9.20
CA ILE A 8 -6.54 -12.38 -9.71
C ILE A 8 -5.64 -13.36 -10.46
N ARG A 9 -5.20 -12.94 -11.65
CA ARG A 9 -4.37 -13.77 -12.52
C ARG A 9 -3.07 -14.11 -11.81
N THR A 10 -2.65 -15.37 -11.90
CA THR A 10 -1.32 -15.77 -11.45
C THR A 10 -0.24 -15.12 -12.31
N HIS A 11 0.77 -14.56 -11.68
CA HIS A 11 1.97 -14.05 -12.33
C HIS A 11 3.17 -14.72 -11.66
N ASN A 12 4.20 -15.12 -12.43
CA ASN A 12 5.37 -15.84 -11.91
C ASN A 12 5.03 -17.01 -10.95
N GLY A 13 3.93 -17.73 -11.23
CA GLY A 13 3.51 -18.90 -10.49
C GLY A 13 2.63 -18.66 -9.25
N SER A 14 2.30 -17.41 -8.87
CA SER A 14 1.43 -17.14 -7.71
C SER A 14 0.42 -16.00 -7.93
N GLN A 15 -0.67 -16.02 -7.16
CA GLN A 15 -1.63 -14.91 -7.12
C GLN A 15 -1.06 -13.68 -6.39
N ASN A 16 -0.17 -13.90 -5.42
CA ASN A 16 0.54 -12.82 -4.72
C ASN A 16 1.32 -11.96 -5.70
N ALA A 17 2.17 -12.58 -6.53
CA ALA A 17 2.92 -11.88 -7.56
C ALA A 17 1.99 -11.25 -8.62
N GLY A 18 0.81 -11.82 -8.85
CA GLY A 18 -0.23 -11.21 -9.69
C GLY A 18 -0.79 -9.92 -9.10
N PHE A 19 -1.03 -9.89 -7.79
CA PHE A 19 -1.49 -8.71 -7.08
C PHE A 19 -0.42 -7.63 -6.98
N GLU A 20 0.81 -8.01 -6.63
CA GLU A 20 1.96 -7.09 -6.62
C GLU A 20 2.14 -6.42 -7.97
N GLU A 21 2.03 -7.19 -9.07
CA GLU A 21 2.16 -6.64 -10.41
C GLU A 21 1.03 -5.67 -10.78
N LEU A 22 -0.21 -6.02 -10.42
CA LEU A 22 -1.35 -5.11 -10.62
C LEU A 22 -1.12 -3.77 -9.91
N ILE A 23 -0.66 -3.82 -8.65
CA ILE A 23 -0.37 -2.60 -7.89
C ILE A 23 0.76 -1.79 -8.53
N CYS A 24 1.83 -2.45 -8.99
CA CYS A 24 2.93 -1.75 -9.68
C CYS A 24 2.44 -1.01 -10.94
N GLN A 25 1.58 -1.66 -11.73
CA GLN A 25 1.01 -1.04 -12.92
C GLN A 25 0.13 0.16 -12.58
N LEU A 26 -0.75 0.03 -11.57
CA LEU A 26 -1.60 1.14 -11.12
C LEU A 26 -0.78 2.29 -10.54
N ALA A 27 0.24 2.01 -9.73
CA ALA A 27 1.15 3.02 -9.19
C ALA A 27 1.92 3.77 -10.28
N HIS A 28 2.33 3.09 -11.35
CA HIS A 28 2.95 3.73 -12.50
C HIS A 28 1.97 4.64 -13.25
N LEU A 29 0.70 4.22 -13.40
CA LEU A 29 -0.34 5.04 -14.03
C LEU A 29 -0.71 6.27 -13.19
N GLN A 30 -0.66 6.17 -11.86
CA GLN A 30 -0.86 7.29 -10.93
C GLN A 30 0.41 8.17 -10.82
N LYS A 31 0.89 8.68 -11.97
CA LYS A 31 2.11 9.49 -12.06
C LYS A 31 1.97 10.81 -11.28
N PRO A 32 2.82 11.06 -10.27
CA PRO A 32 2.86 12.35 -9.57
C PRO A 32 3.27 13.51 -10.48
N GLU A 33 2.82 14.72 -10.18
CA GLU A 33 3.10 15.93 -10.98
C GLU A 33 4.61 16.22 -11.10
N ASN A 34 5.36 16.05 -10.01
CA ASN A 34 6.80 16.24 -9.93
C ASN A 34 7.60 14.93 -10.14
N ALA A 35 7.01 13.93 -10.79
CA ALA A 35 7.66 12.64 -11.05
C ALA A 35 8.94 12.79 -11.91
N LEU A 36 10.01 12.14 -11.46
CA LEU A 36 11.27 12.01 -12.20
C LEU A 36 11.40 10.61 -12.81
N ARG A 37 11.28 9.56 -12.00
CA ARG A 37 11.50 8.18 -12.45
C ARG A 37 10.67 7.18 -11.64
N PHE A 38 10.05 6.22 -12.33
CA PHE A 38 9.40 5.08 -11.71
C PHE A 38 10.37 3.90 -11.63
N ILE A 39 10.36 3.19 -10.51
CA ILE A 39 11.16 1.99 -10.28
C ILE A 39 10.25 0.88 -9.77
N ARG A 40 10.21 -0.23 -10.53
CA ARG A 40 9.61 -1.50 -10.12
C ARG A 40 10.70 -2.42 -9.61
N LYS A 41 10.46 -3.08 -8.47
CA LYS A 41 11.34 -4.13 -7.94
C LYS A 41 10.84 -5.51 -8.38
N GLU A 42 11.78 -6.43 -8.60
CA GLU A 42 11.46 -7.83 -8.89
C GLU A 42 11.46 -8.60 -7.56
N GLY A 43 10.31 -9.20 -7.18
CA GLY A 43 10.06 -9.88 -5.90
C GLY A 43 10.84 -11.18 -5.66
N ALA A 44 12.02 -11.35 -6.27
CA ALA A 44 12.83 -12.56 -6.16
C ALA A 44 13.95 -12.48 -5.10
N GLY A 45 14.13 -11.36 -4.40
CA GLY A 45 15.17 -11.29 -3.37
C GLY A 45 15.30 -9.96 -2.67
N GLY A 46 14.67 -9.84 -1.50
CA GLY A 46 14.92 -8.75 -0.57
C GLY A 46 14.29 -7.44 -1.02
N ASP A 47 12.98 -7.47 -1.28
CA ASP A 47 12.21 -6.24 -1.48
C ASP A 47 12.45 -5.34 -0.28
N ALA A 48 12.96 -4.15 -0.54
CA ALA A 48 13.35 -3.20 0.49
C ALA A 48 12.11 -2.58 1.18
N GLY A 49 11.15 -3.41 1.56
CA GLY A 49 9.86 -3.08 2.15
C GLY A 49 8.82 -2.55 1.17
N VAL A 50 9.05 -2.61 -0.14
CA VAL A 50 8.20 -1.99 -1.18
C VAL A 50 8.31 -2.77 -2.49
N GLU A 51 7.22 -2.81 -3.26
CA GLU A 51 7.17 -3.44 -4.60
C GLU A 51 7.59 -2.46 -5.70
N CYS A 52 7.25 -1.19 -5.55
CA CYS A 52 7.62 -0.13 -6.47
C CYS A 52 7.63 1.24 -5.80
N TYR A 53 8.26 2.21 -6.45
CA TYR A 53 8.30 3.58 -5.98
C TYR A 53 8.54 4.58 -7.11
N TRP A 54 8.08 5.81 -6.87
CA TRP A 54 8.42 6.98 -7.66
C TRP A 54 9.53 7.76 -6.96
N ILE A 55 10.55 8.15 -7.71
CA ILE A 55 11.47 9.23 -7.34
C ILE A 55 10.93 10.52 -7.95
N LEU A 56 10.84 11.57 -7.14
CA LEU A 56 10.40 12.90 -7.54
C LEU A 56 11.60 13.79 -7.87
N LYS A 57 11.36 14.93 -8.54
CA LYS A 57 12.42 15.85 -8.98
C LYS A 57 13.22 16.47 -7.82
N ASP A 58 12.63 16.56 -6.64
CA ASP A 58 13.29 17.02 -5.40
C ASP A 58 14.05 15.91 -4.67
N GLY A 59 14.06 14.69 -5.23
CA GLY A 59 14.70 13.51 -4.66
C GLY A 59 13.84 12.74 -3.65
N SER A 60 12.64 13.23 -3.33
CA SER A 60 11.70 12.52 -2.45
C SER A 60 11.15 11.25 -3.12
N GLU A 61 10.72 10.30 -2.29
CA GLU A 61 10.24 9.00 -2.73
C GLU A 61 8.82 8.71 -2.25
N ILE A 62 7.97 8.28 -3.18
CA ILE A 62 6.64 7.71 -2.89
C ILE A 62 6.72 6.22 -3.13
N CYS A 63 6.43 5.43 -2.10
CA CYS A 63 6.62 3.99 -2.10
C CYS A 63 5.30 3.24 -1.95
N TRP A 64 5.18 2.11 -2.66
CA TRP A 64 4.03 1.21 -2.57
C TRP A 64 4.44 -0.16 -2.04
N GLN A 65 3.75 -0.63 -1.00
CA GLN A 65 3.83 -2.01 -0.52
C GLN A 65 2.50 -2.70 -0.79
N ALA A 66 2.53 -3.76 -1.61
CA ALA A 66 1.37 -4.60 -1.86
C ALA A 66 1.43 -5.85 -0.98
N LYS A 67 0.32 -6.26 -0.38
CA LYS A 67 0.19 -7.58 0.24
C LYS A 67 -1.13 -8.21 -0.13
N TYR A 68 -1.07 -9.42 -0.70
CA TYR A 68 -2.26 -10.17 -1.08
C TYR A 68 -2.84 -10.94 0.12
N PHE A 69 -3.66 -10.26 0.92
CA PHE A 69 -4.33 -10.83 2.08
C PHE A 69 -5.83 -11.03 1.81
N SER A 70 -6.20 -12.00 0.97
CA SER A 70 -7.60 -12.22 0.58
C SER A 70 -8.54 -12.57 1.74
N ASP A 71 -8.04 -13.22 2.79
CA ASP A 71 -8.89 -13.79 3.86
C ASP A 71 -9.08 -12.89 5.09
N GLY A 72 -8.75 -11.59 4.98
CA GLY A 72 -8.90 -10.63 6.08
C GLY A 72 -7.60 -10.17 6.75
N MET A 73 -7.71 -9.48 7.89
CA MET A 73 -6.55 -9.02 8.67
C MET A 73 -6.45 -9.76 10.01
N ASN A 74 -5.23 -10.16 10.38
CA ASN A 74 -4.92 -10.78 11.66
C ASN A 74 -3.59 -10.19 12.21
N PRO A 75 -3.20 -10.48 13.47
CA PRO A 75 -1.97 -9.92 14.06
C PRO A 75 -0.70 -10.20 13.26
N ASP A 76 -0.57 -11.38 12.64
CA ASP A 76 0.61 -11.73 11.84
C ASP A 76 0.70 -10.93 10.54
N ARG A 77 -0.44 -10.69 9.87
CA ARG A 77 -0.51 -9.86 8.66
C ARG A 77 -0.16 -8.41 8.98
N TRP A 78 -0.58 -7.91 10.14
CA TRP A 78 -0.18 -6.60 10.65
C TRP A 78 1.32 -6.53 10.96
N ARG A 79 1.88 -7.57 11.59
CA ARG A 79 3.33 -7.67 11.84
C ARG A 79 4.14 -7.67 10.54
N GLN A 80 3.67 -8.35 9.49
CA GLN A 80 4.32 -8.31 8.18
C GLN A 80 4.32 -6.89 7.58
N LEU A 81 3.25 -6.11 7.75
CA LEU A 81 3.22 -4.72 7.32
C LEU A 81 4.18 -3.84 8.13
N ASP A 82 4.28 -4.07 9.44
CA ASP A 82 5.25 -3.39 10.30
C ASP A 82 6.69 -3.67 9.87
N GLU A 83 7.02 -4.93 9.57
CA GLU A 83 8.32 -5.35 9.07
C GLU A 83 8.64 -4.69 7.74
N SER A 84 7.72 -4.74 6.77
CA SER A 84 7.84 -4.05 5.48
C SER A 84 8.10 -2.55 5.66
N PHE A 85 7.31 -1.85 6.48
CA PHE A 85 7.52 -0.41 6.69
C PHE A 85 8.87 -0.11 7.34
N ASN A 86 9.32 -0.91 8.31
CA ASN A 86 10.63 -0.69 8.94
C ASN A 86 11.76 -0.84 7.91
N THR A 87 11.67 -1.87 7.04
CA THR A 87 12.65 -2.06 5.96
C THR A 87 12.59 -0.91 4.94
N ALA A 88 11.40 -0.44 4.58
CA ALA A 88 11.24 0.70 3.69
C ALA A 88 11.87 1.97 4.30
N LEU A 89 11.59 2.24 5.59
CA LEU A 89 12.15 3.37 6.29
C LEU A 89 13.69 3.31 6.33
N GLU A 90 14.29 2.13 6.53
CA GLU A 90 15.75 1.96 6.52
C GLU A 90 16.36 2.14 5.11
N LYS A 91 15.73 1.57 4.09
CA LYS A 91 16.32 1.45 2.74
C LYS A 91 15.98 2.60 1.81
N HIS A 92 14.93 3.36 2.12
CA HIS A 92 14.48 4.54 1.38
C HIS A 92 14.61 5.78 2.26
N PRO A 93 15.80 6.40 2.37
CA PRO A 93 16.02 7.57 3.25
C PRO A 93 15.19 8.79 2.85
N ASN A 94 14.77 8.87 1.58
CA ASN A 94 13.98 9.96 1.04
C ASN A 94 12.47 9.64 0.97
N LEU A 95 12.03 8.53 1.56
CA LEU A 95 10.60 8.19 1.65
C LEU A 95 9.84 9.32 2.37
N THR A 96 8.90 9.91 1.65
CA THR A 96 7.96 10.95 2.12
C THR A 96 6.52 10.49 2.11
N LYS A 97 6.19 9.45 1.32
CA LYS A 97 4.84 8.88 1.28
C LYS A 97 4.87 7.36 1.10
N TYR A 98 4.17 6.65 1.97
CA TYR A 98 4.11 5.20 2.00
C TYR A 98 2.66 4.72 1.80
N VAL A 99 2.43 4.01 0.70
CA VAL A 99 1.12 3.51 0.28
C VAL A 99 1.04 2.01 0.55
N VAL A 100 0.07 1.59 1.37
CA VAL A 100 -0.20 0.18 1.63
C VAL A 100 -1.39 -0.27 0.78
N CYS A 101 -1.18 -1.32 -0.02
CA CYS A 101 -2.19 -1.85 -0.93
C CYS A 101 -2.63 -3.25 -0.51
N LEU A 102 -3.92 -3.40 -0.20
CA LEU A 102 -4.53 -4.68 0.19
C LEU A 102 -5.79 -4.96 -0.65
N PRO A 103 -6.11 -6.22 -0.98
CA PRO A 103 -7.33 -6.59 -1.70
C PRO A 103 -8.60 -6.51 -0.81
N LEU A 104 -8.56 -5.71 0.25
CA LEU A 104 -9.59 -5.59 1.28
C LEU A 104 -9.86 -4.11 1.56
N ASP A 105 -11.13 -3.75 1.74
CA ASP A 105 -11.49 -2.42 2.24
C ASP A 105 -11.38 -2.36 3.76
N LYS A 106 -11.11 -1.17 4.29
CA LYS A 106 -11.14 -0.91 5.73
C LYS A 106 -12.58 -1.08 6.20
N SER A 107 -12.87 -2.18 6.90
CA SER A 107 -14.18 -2.35 7.51
C SER A 107 -14.31 -1.38 8.68
N ASP A 108 -15.34 -0.53 8.67
CA ASP A 108 -15.75 0.28 9.81
C ASP A 108 -16.92 -0.43 10.51
N SER A 109 -16.58 -1.34 11.41
CA SER A 109 -17.57 -2.10 12.17
C SER A 109 -17.91 -1.34 13.44
N ARG A 110 -18.84 -0.38 13.38
CA ARG A 110 -19.46 0.28 14.56
C ARG A 110 -20.30 -0.66 15.45
N ARG A 111 -20.14 -1.98 15.31
CA ARG A 111 -20.89 -3.00 16.07
C ARG A 111 -20.28 -3.16 17.46
N LYS A 112 -21.12 -3.04 18.49
CA LYS A 112 -20.79 -3.50 19.85
C LYS A 112 -20.83 -5.03 19.84
N GLY A 113 -19.74 -5.69 20.25
CA GLY A 113 -19.74 -7.15 20.44
C GLY A 113 -20.64 -7.56 21.61
N GLN A 114 -20.92 -8.86 21.75
CA GLN A 114 -21.53 -9.38 22.97
C GLN A 114 -20.63 -9.04 24.16
N GLY A 115 -21.16 -8.30 25.15
CA GLY A 115 -20.44 -7.88 26.35
C GLY A 115 -19.79 -6.50 26.29
N GLU A 116 -20.39 -5.53 25.58
CA GLU A 116 -20.00 -4.10 25.59
C GLU A 116 -18.58 -3.76 25.07
N LYS A 117 -17.82 -4.74 24.58
CA LYS A 117 -16.53 -4.50 23.93
C LYS A 117 -16.75 -4.06 22.49
N GLN A 118 -16.22 -2.90 22.11
CA GLN A 118 -16.17 -2.47 20.71
C GLN A 118 -15.37 -3.48 19.90
N VAL A 119 -15.90 -3.86 18.73
CA VAL A 119 -15.13 -4.67 17.76
C VAL A 119 -14.05 -3.77 17.18
N VAL A 120 -12.79 -4.06 17.49
CA VAL A 120 -11.65 -3.33 16.89
C VAL A 120 -11.66 -3.58 15.39
N SER A 121 -11.90 -2.52 14.63
CA SER A 121 -12.07 -2.59 13.19
C SER A 121 -10.71 -2.57 12.46
N VAL A 122 -10.71 -2.87 11.15
CA VAL A 122 -9.48 -2.74 10.33
C VAL A 122 -9.03 -1.29 10.28
N GLN A 123 -9.97 -0.33 10.30
CA GLN A 123 -9.68 1.10 10.37
C GLN A 123 -9.00 1.49 11.69
N ASP A 124 -9.45 0.96 12.82
CA ASP A 124 -8.87 1.28 14.13
C ASP A 124 -7.44 0.78 14.22
N LYS A 125 -7.20 -0.47 13.78
CA LYS A 125 -5.85 -1.02 13.72
C LYS A 125 -4.97 -0.25 12.75
N TRP A 126 -5.48 0.10 11.57
CA TRP A 126 -4.75 0.94 10.62
C TRP A 126 -4.26 2.23 11.27
N ASN A 127 -5.15 2.96 11.96
CA ASN A 127 -4.80 4.20 12.66
C ASN A 127 -3.74 3.98 13.76
N GLU A 128 -3.85 2.90 14.53
CA GLU A 128 -2.84 2.52 15.54
C GLU A 128 -1.47 2.28 14.90
N HIS A 129 -1.42 1.55 13.78
CA HIS A 129 -0.20 1.30 13.04
C HIS A 129 0.38 2.59 12.45
N ILE A 130 -0.45 3.47 11.88
CA ILE A 130 0.01 4.78 11.35
C ILE A 130 0.65 5.62 12.45
N ASN A 131 0.03 5.73 13.62
CA ASN A 131 0.61 6.51 14.72
C ASN A 131 1.99 5.96 15.10
N ARG A 132 2.13 4.63 15.22
CA ARG A 132 3.43 4.00 15.52
C ARG A 132 4.46 4.22 14.42
N TRP A 133 4.05 4.18 13.15
CA TRP A 133 4.94 4.41 12.01
C TRP A 133 5.38 5.87 11.90
N GLN A 134 4.47 6.82 12.15
CA GLN A 134 4.76 8.24 12.25
C GLN A 134 5.76 8.52 13.38
N ASP A 135 5.54 7.97 14.58
CA ASP A 135 6.46 8.13 15.70
C ASP A 135 7.87 7.61 15.37
N LYS A 136 7.96 6.48 14.66
CA LYS A 136 9.25 5.92 14.21
C LYS A 136 9.94 6.81 13.19
N ALA A 137 9.21 7.33 12.20
CA ALA A 137 9.75 8.24 11.20
C ALA A 137 10.23 9.55 11.85
N GLN A 138 9.43 10.12 12.75
CA GLN A 138 9.77 11.36 13.46
C GLN A 138 11.01 11.21 14.35
N LYS A 139 11.19 10.05 15.01
CA LYS A 139 12.42 9.75 15.76
C LYS A 139 13.69 9.74 14.88
N GLN A 140 13.54 9.56 13.57
CA GLN A 140 14.62 9.69 12.60
C GLN A 140 14.67 11.07 11.93
N GLY A 141 13.87 12.04 12.39
CA GLY A 141 13.78 13.39 11.82
C GLY A 141 13.00 13.45 10.50
N ARG A 142 12.11 12.49 10.25
CA ARG A 142 11.42 12.32 8.97
C ARG A 142 9.91 12.48 9.11
N SER A 143 9.29 13.08 8.10
CA SER A 143 7.83 13.17 7.96
C SER A 143 7.40 12.26 6.82
N VAL A 144 6.54 11.29 7.12
CA VAL A 144 6.03 10.32 6.14
C VAL A 144 4.50 10.36 6.15
N GLU A 145 3.91 10.61 4.99
CA GLU A 145 2.48 10.48 4.74
C GLU A 145 2.13 9.01 4.52
N PHE A 146 0.98 8.57 5.01
CA PHE A 146 0.52 7.20 4.83
C PHE A 146 -0.81 7.16 4.10
N GLU A 147 -0.89 6.32 3.08
CA GLU A 147 -2.10 6.10 2.29
C GLU A 147 -2.44 4.61 2.23
N TYR A 148 -3.73 4.31 2.09
CA TYR A 148 -4.22 2.95 2.00
C TYR A 148 -5.04 2.78 0.72
N TRP A 149 -4.64 1.84 -0.12
CA TRP A 149 -5.40 1.40 -1.28
C TRP A 149 -6.09 0.08 -0.96
N GLY A 150 -7.40 0.15 -0.72
CA GLY A 150 -8.25 -1.01 -0.55
C GLY A 150 -8.79 -1.52 -1.88
N LYS A 151 -9.70 -2.48 -1.78
CA LYS A 151 -10.40 -3.04 -2.93
C LYS A 151 -11.10 -1.93 -3.74
N HIS A 152 -11.71 -0.97 -3.07
CA HIS A 152 -12.40 0.15 -3.72
C HIS A 152 -11.44 1.00 -4.55
N GLU A 153 -10.37 1.51 -3.94
CA GLU A 153 -9.40 2.38 -4.62
C GLU A 153 -8.74 1.66 -5.80
N ILE A 154 -8.29 0.41 -5.59
CA ILE A 154 -7.66 -0.40 -6.63
C ILE A 154 -8.62 -0.63 -7.81
N THR A 155 -9.90 -0.90 -7.52
CA THR A 155 -10.91 -1.08 -8.57
C THR A 155 -11.20 0.23 -9.29
N PHE A 156 -11.27 1.34 -8.57
CA PHE A 156 -11.51 2.66 -9.14
C PHE A 156 -10.38 3.08 -10.07
N PHE A 157 -9.12 2.90 -9.66
CA PHE A 157 -7.97 3.21 -10.52
C PHE A 157 -7.87 2.32 -11.75
N GLY A 158 -8.27 1.05 -11.65
CA GLY A 158 -8.34 0.15 -12.79
C GLY A 158 -9.45 0.48 -13.80
N LEU A 159 -10.46 1.28 -13.39
CA LEU A 159 -11.59 1.67 -14.24
C LEU A 159 -11.34 2.93 -15.05
N ASP A 160 -10.43 3.80 -14.62
CA ASP A 160 -10.10 5.05 -15.29
C ASP A 160 -8.59 5.16 -15.56
N PRO A 161 -8.06 4.35 -16.52
CA PRO A 161 -6.66 4.45 -16.91
C PRO A 161 -6.35 5.75 -17.68
N PHE A 162 -7.32 6.63 -17.94
CA PHE A 162 -7.20 7.79 -18.83
C PHE A 162 -7.34 9.15 -18.14
N ARG A 163 -7.31 9.24 -16.81
CA ARG A 163 -7.53 10.51 -16.11
C ARG A 163 -6.46 11.60 -16.30
N TRP A 164 -5.42 11.39 -17.12
CA TRP A 164 -4.47 12.44 -17.49
C TRP A 164 -3.99 12.33 -18.93
N VAL A 165 -4.81 12.82 -19.86
CA VAL A 165 -4.29 13.57 -21.01
C VAL A 165 -4.81 15.00 -20.85
N PRO A 166 -4.04 15.94 -20.26
CA PRO A 166 -4.37 17.33 -20.47
C PRO A 166 -4.22 17.55 -21.98
N TYR A 167 -5.33 17.91 -22.64
CA TYR A 167 -5.29 18.45 -23.99
C TYR A 167 -4.25 19.57 -24.00
N GLN A 168 -3.16 19.37 -24.74
CA GLN A 168 -2.30 20.46 -25.22
C GLN A 168 -2.94 21.06 -26.47
#